data_AF-A0A8T2TU00-F1
#
_entry.id   AF-A0A8T2TU00-F1
#
_cell.length_a   1.000
_cell.length_b   1.000
_cell.length_c   1.000
_cell.angle_alpha   90.00
_cell.angle_beta   90.00
_cell.angle_gamma   90.00
#
_symmetry.space_group_name_H-M   'P 1'
#
loop_
_entity.id
_entity.type
_entity.pdbx_description
1 polymer ?
#
loop_
_entity_poly.entity_id
_entity_poly.type
_entity_poly.pdbx_seq_one_letter_code
_entity_poly.pdbx_strand_id
1 'polypeptide(L)'
;MKRIKGKVVCSSNDKTVSVEVVRLYTHPKYKKRVKSSKKYHAHDEENRCQVGDFVTLVSCAPVSKTKKFMVSEVVPKREAAPEETVDLEIMKPLEIAIAKLRAATKAAKS
;
A
#
# COMPACT_ATOMS: atom_id res chain seq x y z
N MET A 1 21.17 5.54 5.51
CA MET A 1 20.89 4.12 5.21
C MET A 1 20.00 4.03 3.96
N LYS A 2 20.25 3.10 3.03
CA LYS A 2 19.56 3.07 1.73
C LYS A 2 18.26 2.26 1.84
N ARG A 3 17.10 2.93 1.70
CA ARG A 3 15.78 2.30 1.59
C ARG A 3 15.53 1.89 0.14
N ILE A 4 14.97 0.71 -0.07
CA ILE A 4 14.67 0.18 -1.41
C ILE A 4 13.19 -0.13 -1.49
N LYS A 5 12.50 0.43 -2.49
CA LYS A 5 11.08 0.19 -2.72
C LYS A 5 10.89 -0.91 -3.75
N GLY A 6 9.86 -1.73 -3.57
CA GLY A 6 9.54 -2.81 -4.49
C GLY A 6 8.13 -3.33 -4.29
N LYS A 7 7.73 -4.26 -5.16
CA LYS A 7 6.41 -4.91 -5.13
C LYS A 7 6.55 -6.33 -4.60
N VAL A 8 5.63 -6.75 -3.74
CA VAL A 8 5.56 -8.13 -3.25
C VAL A 8 5.09 -9.05 -4.37
N VAL A 9 5.89 -10.07 -4.70
CA VAL A 9 5.58 -11.08 -5.72
C VAL A 9 5.02 -12.35 -5.10
N CYS A 10 5.54 -12.75 -3.94
CA CYS A 10 5.13 -13.98 -3.26
C CYS A 10 5.26 -13.81 -1.74
N SER A 11 4.24 -14.29 -1.03
CA SER A 11 4.17 -14.30 0.45
C SER A 11 3.83 -15.69 1.01
N SER A 12 4.10 -16.76 0.25
CA SER A 12 3.75 -18.14 0.65
C SER A 12 4.61 -18.69 1.80
N ASN A 13 5.73 -18.04 2.12
CA ASN A 13 6.66 -18.50 3.15
C ASN A 13 6.42 -17.77 4.47
N ASP A 14 6.55 -18.49 5.58
CA ASP A 14 6.46 -17.88 6.90
C ASP A 14 7.56 -16.84 7.13
N LYS A 15 7.14 -15.72 7.72
CA LYS A 15 7.99 -14.60 8.14
C LYS A 15 8.89 -14.03 7.04
N THR A 16 8.52 -14.27 5.78
CA THR A 16 9.39 -14.05 4.63
C THR A 16 8.59 -13.67 3.39
N VAL A 17 8.94 -12.53 2.81
CA VAL A 17 8.32 -12.04 1.58
C VAL A 17 9.34 -11.91 0.46
N SER A 18 8.93 -12.28 -0.75
CA SER A 18 9.73 -12.10 -1.96
C SER A 18 9.31 -10.81 -2.67
N VAL A 19 10.22 -9.84 -2.71
CA VAL A 19 9.98 -8.50 -3.23
C VAL A 19 10.76 -8.29 -4.51
N GLU A 20 10.09 -7.89 -5.58
CA GLU A 20 10.72 -7.45 -6.81
C GLU A 20 11.00 -5.94 -6.75
N VAL A 21 12.28 -5.60 -6.90
CA VAL A 21 12.75 -4.23 -6.96
C VAL A 21 13.14 -3.94 -8.40
N VAL A 22 12.48 -2.96 -8.99
CA VAL A 22 12.82 -2.42 -10.31
C VAL A 22 13.70 -1.20 -10.13
N ARG A 23 14.87 -1.19 -10.75
CA ARG A 23 15.73 -0.01 -10.85
C ARG A 23 15.97 0.37 -12.29
N LEU A 24 16.10 1.66 -12.54
CA LEU A 24 16.58 2.18 -13.82
C LEU A 24 18.09 2.35 -13.72
N TYR A 25 18.81 1.87 -14.73
CA TYR A 25 20.22 2.16 -14.90
C TYR A 25 20.48 2.62 -16.33
N THR A 26 21.52 3.42 -16.50
CA THR A 26 21.96 3.88 -17.82
C THR A 26 22.92 2.84 -18.38
N HIS A 27 22.64 2.31 -19.56
CA HIS A 27 23.55 1.37 -20.22
C HIS A 27 24.89 2.08 -20.51
N PRO A 28 26.05 1.49 -20.15
CA PRO A 28 27.33 2.19 -20.17
C PRO A 28 27.74 2.69 -21.56
N LYS A 29 27.59 1.85 -22.61
CA LYS A 29 27.93 2.21 -23.99
C LYS A 29 26.91 3.16 -24.63
N TYR A 30 25.65 2.75 -24.67
CA TYR A 30 24.59 3.43 -25.43
C TYR A 30 23.86 4.55 -24.68
N LYS A 31 24.11 4.74 -23.39
CA LYS A 31 23.45 5.75 -22.53
C LYS A 31 21.91 5.69 -22.48
N LYS A 32 21.29 4.64 -23.01
CA LYS A 32 19.85 4.37 -22.89
C LYS A 32 19.48 4.01 -21.44
N ARG A 33 18.38 4.55 -20.93
CA ARG A 33 17.82 4.15 -19.62
C ARG A 33 17.10 2.81 -19.76
N VAL A 34 17.60 1.79 -19.06
CA VAL A 34 17.07 0.41 -19.10
C VAL A 34 16.56 0.02 -17.71
N LYS A 35 15.45 -0.73 -17.67
CA LYS A 35 14.90 -1.31 -16.44
C LYS A 35 15.61 -2.62 -16.13
N SER A 36 16.07 -2.79 -14.89
CA SER A 36 16.58 -4.05 -14.35
C SER A 36 15.80 -4.38 -13.10
N SER A 37 15.27 -5.60 -13.02
CA SER A 37 14.60 -6.10 -11.83
C SER A 37 15.46 -7.11 -11.08
N LYS A 38 15.34 -7.12 -9.76
CA LYS A 38 15.95 -8.14 -8.89
C LYS A 38 14.99 -8.48 -7.76
N LYS A 39 14.90 -9.78 -7.44
CA LYS A 39 14.13 -10.29 -6.32
C LYS A 39 14.96 -10.30 -5.04
N TYR A 40 14.35 -9.88 -3.93
CA TYR A 40 14.93 -9.88 -2.60
C TYR A 40 14.03 -10.64 -1.64
N HIS A 41 14.62 -11.34 -0.68
CA HIS A 41 13.89 -11.92 0.44
C HIS A 41 14.00 -10.97 1.63
N ALA A 42 12.84 -10.53 2.10
CA ALA A 42 12.75 -9.67 3.26
C ALA A 42 12.10 -10.41 4.43
N HIS A 43 12.51 -10.04 5.64
CA HIS A 43 11.92 -10.49 6.87
C HIS A 43 10.74 -9.59 7.26
N ASP A 44 9.62 -10.24 7.54
CA ASP A 44 8.42 -9.68 8.15
C ASP A 44 8.07 -10.61 9.31
N GLU A 45 7.96 -10.11 10.54
CA GLU A 45 7.66 -10.97 11.70
C GLU A 45 6.16 -11.24 11.83
N GLU A 46 5.33 -10.28 11.44
CA GLU A 46 3.88 -10.27 11.63
C GLU A 46 3.13 -10.81 10.39
N ASN A 47 3.84 -11.16 9.30
CA ASN A 47 3.26 -11.62 8.03
C ASN A 47 2.17 -10.68 7.49
N ARG A 48 2.37 -9.36 7.62
CA ARG A 48 1.37 -8.35 7.27
C ARG A 48 1.30 -8.07 5.78
N CYS A 49 2.35 -8.40 5.04
CA CYS A 49 2.43 -8.11 3.62
C CYS A 49 1.59 -9.09 2.78
N GLN A 50 0.79 -8.58 1.84
CA GLN A 50 0.08 -9.40 0.88
C GLN A 50 0.72 -9.33 -0.51
N VAL A 51 0.36 -10.28 -1.37
CA VAL A 51 0.84 -10.30 -2.76
C VAL A 51 0.28 -9.10 -3.51
N GLY A 52 1.16 -8.29 -4.08
CA GLY A 52 0.80 -7.09 -4.84
C GLY A 52 0.99 -5.76 -4.11
N ASP A 53 1.31 -5.77 -2.82
CA ASP A 53 1.59 -4.56 -2.05
C ASP A 53 2.93 -3.93 -2.44
N PHE A 54 3.05 -2.63 -2.23
CA PHE A 54 4.30 -1.90 -2.35
C PHE A 54 4.96 -1.78 -0.98
N VAL A 55 6.20 -2.23 -0.88
CA VAL A 55 6.92 -2.26 0.40
C VAL A 55 8.24 -1.52 0.32
N THR A 56 8.62 -0.90 1.42
CA THR A 56 9.94 -0.29 1.59
C THR A 56 10.83 -1.17 2.46
N LEU A 57 11.94 -1.62 1.88
CA LEU A 57 12.94 -2.48 2.50
C LEU A 57 14.09 -1.67 3.09
N VAL A 58 14.60 -2.15 4.23
CA VAL A 58 15.75 -1.60 4.94
C VAL A 58 16.78 -2.73 5.13
N SER A 59 18.07 -2.44 4.98
CA SER A 59 19.13 -3.43 5.26
C SER A 59 19.16 -3.78 6.74
N CYS A 60 19.28 -5.04 7.11
CA CYS A 60 19.37 -5.46 8.52
C CYS A 60 20.53 -6.44 8.70
N ALA A 61 20.78 -6.83 9.94
CA ALA A 61 21.57 -8.03 10.22
C ALA A 61 20.98 -9.22 9.45
N PRO A 62 21.83 -10.16 8.97
CA PRO A 62 21.35 -11.32 8.24
C PRO A 62 20.49 -12.20 9.16
N VAL A 63 19.20 -12.34 8.82
CA VAL A 63 18.28 -13.27 9.50
C VAL A 63 18.45 -14.69 8.94
N SER A 64 18.90 -14.80 7.69
CA SER A 64 19.25 -16.07 7.05
C SER A 64 20.32 -15.87 5.97
N LYS A 65 20.67 -16.94 5.24
CA LYS A 65 21.61 -16.89 4.10
C LYS A 65 21.23 -15.82 3.08
N THR A 66 19.93 -15.64 2.83
CA THR A 66 19.41 -14.71 1.80
C THR A 66 18.64 -13.52 2.38
N LYS A 67 18.00 -13.67 3.54
CA LYS A 67 17.19 -12.62 4.18
C LYS A 67 18.10 -11.61 4.90
N LYS A 68 18.47 -10.55 4.18
CA LYS A 68 19.30 -9.44 4.68
C LYS A 68 18.56 -8.10 4.73
N PHE A 69 17.25 -8.14 4.52
CA PHE A 69 16.39 -6.97 4.47
C PHE A 69 15.20 -7.17 5.41
N MET A 70 14.75 -6.10 6.04
CA MET A 70 13.55 -6.04 6.86
C MET A 70 12.52 -5.13 6.20
N VAL A 71 11.24 -5.49 6.32
CA VAL A 71 10.14 -4.64 5.86
C VAL A 71 9.95 -3.50 6.86
N SER A 72 9.97 -2.25 6.37
CA SER A 72 9.78 -1.06 7.20
C SER A 72 8.40 -0.41 7.06
N GLU A 73 7.85 -0.44 5.86
CA GLU A 73 6.63 0.27 5.51
C GLU A 73 5.92 -0.51 4.41
N VAL A 74 4.62 -0.71 4.59
CA VAL A 74 3.75 -1.42 3.65
C VAL A 74 2.70 -0.43 3.16
N VAL A 75 2.68 -0.19 1.86
CA VAL A 75 1.69 0.61 1.17
C VAL A 75 0.76 -0.36 0.46
N PRO A 76 -0.47 -0.56 0.95
CA PRO A 76 -1.41 -1.47 0.32
C PRO A 76 -1.78 -0.96 -1.07
N LYS A 77 -1.99 -1.88 -2.01
CA LYS A 77 -2.36 -1.52 -3.39
C LYS A 77 -3.61 -0.62 -3.50
N ARG A 78 -4.50 -0.66 -2.50
CA ARG A 78 -5.81 0.03 -2.52
C ARG A 78 -5.74 1.54 -2.21
N GLU A 79 -4.68 2.05 -1.59
CA GLU A 79 -4.64 3.45 -1.10
C GLU A 79 -4.02 4.46 -2.09
N ALA A 80 -3.75 4.06 -3.33
CA ALA A 80 -3.21 4.97 -4.35
C ALA A 80 -4.25 5.90 -5.01
N ALA A 81 -5.48 5.96 -4.50
CA ALA A 81 -6.47 6.96 -4.86
C ALA A 81 -6.79 7.83 -3.64
N PRO A 82 -6.15 9.00 -3.48
CA PRO A 82 -6.62 10.01 -2.56
C PRO A 82 -7.27 11.15 -3.38
N GLU A 83 -8.39 10.87 -4.04
CA GLU A 83 -9.28 11.92 -4.56
C GLU A 83 -10.72 11.45 -4.28
N GLU A 84 -11.54 12.32 -3.68
CA GLU A 84 -12.98 12.14 -3.33
C GLU A 84 -13.37 11.54 -1.96
N THR A 85 -12.84 12.06 -0.84
CA THR A 85 -13.57 11.94 0.47
C THR A 85 -13.82 13.26 1.19
N VAL A 86 -13.69 14.40 0.52
CA VAL A 86 -14.10 15.70 1.09
C VAL A 86 -15.60 16.02 0.91
N ASP A 87 -16.38 15.17 0.25
CA ASP A 87 -17.76 15.51 -0.15
C ASP A 87 -18.89 14.86 0.68
N LEU A 88 -18.57 13.97 1.64
CA LEU A 88 -19.59 13.27 2.44
C LEU A 88 -19.85 13.86 3.84
N GLU A 89 -19.19 14.97 4.19
CA GLU A 89 -19.48 15.70 5.44
C GLU A 89 -20.53 16.81 5.27
N ILE A 90 -20.86 17.21 4.03
CA ILE A 90 -21.79 18.33 3.77
C ILE A 90 -23.25 17.88 3.55
N MET A 91 -23.53 16.61 3.24
CA MET A 91 -24.91 16.16 2.95
C MET A 91 -25.70 15.54 4.12
N LYS A 92 -25.06 15.21 5.24
CA LYS A 92 -25.73 14.67 6.44
C LYS A 92 -26.78 15.60 7.09
N PRO A 93 -26.63 16.95 7.12
CA PRO A 93 -27.60 17.79 7.81
C PRO A 93 -28.94 17.95 7.05
N LEU A 94 -28.94 17.90 5.72
CA LEU A 94 -30.15 18.06 4.91
C LEU A 94 -31.07 16.83 4.98
N GLU A 95 -30.49 15.64 5.03
CA GLU A 95 -31.26 14.39 5.08
C GLU A 95 -31.99 14.22 6.42
N ILE A 96 -31.37 14.64 7.52
CA ILE A 96 -31.98 14.70 8.86
C ILE A 96 -33.07 15.77 8.91
N ALA A 97 -32.87 16.94 8.28
CA ALA A 97 -33.86 18.02 8.24
C ALA A 97 -35.12 17.63 7.46
N ILE A 98 -34.95 16.97 6.31
CA ILE A 98 -36.06 16.44 5.50
C ILE A 98 -36.80 15.32 6.26
N ALA A 99 -36.08 14.45 6.98
CA ALA A 99 -36.71 13.42 7.81
C ALA A 99 -37.53 14.01 8.97
N LYS A 100 -37.04 15.06 9.64
CA LYS A 100 -37.78 15.78 10.69
C LYS A 100 -39.02 16.49 10.15
N LEU A 101 -38.93 17.13 8.98
CA LEU A 101 -40.07 17.74 8.29
C LEU A 101 -41.13 16.70 7.89
N ARG A 102 -40.71 15.56 7.34
CA ARG A 102 -41.61 14.45 6.98
C ARG A 102 -42.31 13.86 8.21
N ALA A 103 -41.59 13.67 9.31
CA ALA A 103 -42.17 13.21 10.58
C ALA A 103 -43.21 14.21 11.14
N ALA A 104 -42.92 15.51 11.08
CA ALA A 104 -43.85 16.56 11.52
C ALA A 104 -45.13 16.60 10.66
N THR A 105 -45.01 16.44 9.33
CA THR A 105 -46.18 16.37 8.44
C THR A 105 -47.02 15.09 8.60
N LYS A 106 -46.42 13.99 9.09
CA LYS A 106 -47.13 12.73 9.37
C LYS A 106 -47.97 12.82 10.64
N ALA A 107 -47.52 13.59 11.64
CA ALA A 107 -48.27 13.83 12.88
C ALA A 107 -49.43 14.81 12.72
N ALA A 108 -49.39 15.71 11.73
CA ALA A 108 -50.44 16.70 11.48
C ALA A 108 -51.59 16.20 10.57
N LYS A 109 -51.48 14.97 10.04
CA LYS A 109 -52.44 14.37 9.09
C LYS A 109 -53.23 13.18 9.67
N SER A 110 -53.14 12.97 11.00
CA SER A 110 -53.94 12.01 11.78
C SER A 110 -54.96 12.73 12.64
#